data_AF-A0AAE0WNQ6-F1
#
_entry.id   AF-A0AAE0WNQ6-F1
#
_cell.length_a   1.000
_cell.length_b   1.000
_cell.length_c   1.000
_cell.angle_alpha   90.00
_cell.angle_beta   90.00
_cell.angle_gamma   90.00
#
_symmetry.space_group_name_H-M   'P 1'
#
loop_
_entity.id
_entity.type
_entity.pdbx_description
1 polymer ?
#
loop_
_entity_poly.entity_id
_entity_poly.type
_entity_poly.pdbx_seq_one_letter_code
_entity_poly.pdbx_strand_id
1 'polypeptide(L)'
;MAPPRYRSLLELVQRQWTCPSCARSPPRTLLHQPGRRLIQTTTKSSQSAAAAQQEILRRPFKAKNANTLYYTASIILGTVAISYGSVPLYKTICQQTGWGGQPIKSAAHGGDLDNSPEAIAEKLTPITTSRRLRITFAGSTSDILPWKFTPQQREVRVLPGETALAFYTATNQSPDEDIIGVATYSVTPAQVAPYFSKIQCFCFEEQRLNKGETVDMPVFFYIDPEFLRDPTMKGIDTITLNYTFFKAKYDKDGHLSPVPAPY
;
A
#
# COMPACT_ATOMS: atom_id res chain seq x y z
N MET A 1 -34.30 -27.25 36.40
CA MET A 1 -35.03 -27.88 35.28
C MET A 1 -34.07 -28.02 34.12
N ALA A 2 -33.73 -29.25 33.75
CA ALA A 2 -32.85 -29.60 32.63
C ALA A 2 -33.62 -29.51 31.27
N PRO A 3 -32.94 -29.67 30.11
CA PRO A 3 -33.32 -29.08 28.81
C PRO A 3 -34.06 -30.06 27.87
N PRO A 4 -34.35 -29.66 26.61
CA PRO A 4 -34.25 -30.55 25.46
C PRO A 4 -33.32 -29.94 24.39
N ARG A 5 -32.27 -30.56 23.82
CA ARG A 5 -32.06 -31.83 23.07
C ARG A 5 -32.90 -32.00 21.78
N TYR A 6 -32.23 -31.69 20.66
CA TYR A 6 -31.93 -32.56 19.49
C TYR A 6 -33.00 -32.82 18.41
N ARG A 7 -32.69 -32.43 17.16
CA ARG A 7 -32.77 -33.20 15.89
C ARG A 7 -32.45 -32.26 14.71
N SER A 8 -31.28 -32.33 14.08
CA SER A 8 -30.98 -33.18 12.90
C SER A 8 -31.94 -32.99 11.72
N LEU A 9 -31.59 -32.07 10.81
CA LEU A 9 -32.05 -32.06 9.41
C LEU A 9 -30.84 -31.74 8.51
N LEU A 10 -30.00 -32.77 8.37
CA LEU A 10 -29.28 -33.06 7.13
C LEU A 10 -30.33 -33.31 6.05
N GLU A 11 -30.72 -32.28 5.30
CA GLU A 11 -31.32 -32.44 3.96
C GLU A 11 -31.50 -31.06 3.33
N LEU A 12 -30.50 -30.64 2.56
CA LEU A 12 -30.70 -29.84 1.35
C LEU A 12 -29.43 -29.93 0.51
N VAL A 13 -29.29 -31.13 -0.05
CA VAL A 13 -29.04 -31.36 -1.49
C VAL A 13 -27.99 -30.44 -2.10
N GLN A 14 -26.78 -30.97 -2.03
CA GLN A 14 -25.65 -30.76 -2.94
C GLN A 14 -26.13 -30.50 -4.38
N ARG A 15 -25.94 -29.27 -4.87
CA ARG A 15 -26.02 -28.97 -6.29
C ARG A 15 -24.73 -29.43 -6.98
N GLN A 16 -24.88 -30.49 -7.76
CA GLN A 16 -23.88 -31.08 -8.66
C GLN A 16 -23.35 -30.06 -9.67
N TRP A 17 -22.03 -29.92 -9.71
CA TRP A 17 -21.29 -29.42 -10.86
C TRP A 17 -20.84 -30.61 -11.69
N THR A 18 -21.37 -30.78 -12.90
CA THR A 18 -20.95 -31.80 -13.86
C THR A 18 -20.02 -31.17 -14.91
N CYS A 19 -18.77 -31.63 -14.99
CA CYS A 19 -17.83 -31.31 -16.06
C CYS A 19 -18.13 -32.17 -17.30
N PRO A 20 -18.50 -31.60 -18.45
CA PRO A 20 -18.82 -32.36 -19.66
C PRO A 20 -17.57 -32.54 -20.52
N SER A 21 -16.54 -33.19 -20.00
CA SER A 21 -15.32 -33.48 -20.78
C SER A 21 -14.55 -34.66 -20.19
N CYS A 22 -15.20 -35.82 -20.06
CA CYS A 22 -14.53 -37.10 -19.84
C CYS A 22 -15.49 -38.25 -20.19
N ALA A 23 -15.64 -38.57 -21.47
CA ALA A 23 -16.16 -39.87 -21.89
C ALA A 23 -15.49 -40.31 -23.18
N ARG A 24 -14.78 -41.43 -23.04
CA ARG A 24 -13.89 -42.11 -23.96
C ARG A 24 -14.69 -42.77 -25.10
N SER A 25 -14.26 -42.58 -26.35
CA SER A 25 -14.83 -43.26 -27.52
C SER A 25 -14.47 -44.76 -27.57
N PRO A 26 -15.38 -45.68 -27.96
CA PRO A 26 -15.09 -47.10 -28.15
C PRO A 26 -14.47 -47.41 -29.53
N PRO A 27 -13.88 -48.61 -29.72
CA PRO A 27 -12.98 -48.88 -30.83
C PRO A 27 -13.68 -49.28 -32.14
N ARG A 28 -12.87 -49.13 -33.19
CA ARG A 28 -13.10 -49.24 -34.63
C ARG A 28 -13.24 -50.70 -35.06
N THR A 29 -14.35 -51.07 -35.70
CA THR A 29 -14.47 -52.31 -36.49
C THR A 29 -14.40 -51.97 -37.98
N LEU A 30 -13.38 -52.52 -38.64
CA LEU A 30 -13.15 -52.44 -40.08
C LEU A 30 -13.99 -53.50 -40.78
N LEU A 31 -14.89 -53.10 -41.68
CA LEU A 31 -15.45 -53.98 -42.69
C LEU A 31 -15.01 -53.50 -44.08
N HIS A 32 -14.37 -54.43 -44.78
CA HIS A 32 -13.75 -54.29 -46.08
C HIS A 32 -14.82 -54.54 -47.17
N GLN A 33 -14.94 -53.64 -48.14
CA GLN A 33 -15.67 -53.91 -49.38
C GLN A 33 -14.84 -53.39 -50.57
N PRO A 34 -14.55 -54.22 -51.59
CA PRO A 34 -13.90 -53.78 -52.81
C PRO A 34 -14.96 -53.47 -53.89
N GLY A 35 -14.96 -52.24 -54.40
CA GLY A 35 -15.79 -51.81 -55.52
C GLY A 35 -14.95 -51.10 -56.58
N ARG A 36 -15.03 -51.59 -57.82
CA ARG A 36 -14.17 -51.29 -58.98
C ARG A 36 -14.24 -49.84 -59.50
N ARG A 37 -13.14 -49.46 -60.18
CA ARG A 37 -12.80 -48.20 -60.89
C ARG A 37 -13.87 -47.65 -61.84
N LEU A 38 -13.90 -46.31 -62.01
CA LEU A 38 -13.67 -45.67 -63.32
C LEU A 38 -13.31 -44.18 -63.19
N ILE A 39 -12.36 -43.76 -64.03
CA ILE A 39 -11.79 -42.41 -64.15
C ILE A 39 -12.64 -41.62 -65.14
N GLN A 40 -12.98 -40.36 -64.83
CA GLN A 40 -13.17 -39.33 -65.85
C GLN A 40 -12.87 -37.92 -65.32
N THR A 41 -12.21 -37.16 -66.19
CA THR A 41 -11.44 -35.93 -66.01
C THR A 41 -12.27 -34.68 -66.28
N THR A 42 -12.24 -33.63 -65.42
CA THR A 42 -12.33 -32.19 -65.76
C THR A 42 -12.21 -31.29 -64.50
N THR A 43 -11.01 -30.84 -64.10
CA THR A 43 -10.86 -29.83 -63.03
C THR A 43 -9.65 -28.91 -63.24
N LYS A 44 -9.74 -27.95 -64.17
CA LYS A 44 -8.78 -26.83 -64.22
C LYS A 44 -9.41 -25.42 -64.22
N SER A 45 -10.73 -25.28 -64.39
CA SER A 45 -11.41 -23.97 -64.28
C SER A 45 -11.92 -23.65 -62.87
N SER A 46 -11.99 -24.62 -61.96
CA SER A 46 -12.58 -24.45 -60.63
C SER A 46 -11.61 -23.92 -59.56
N GLN A 47 -10.29 -23.96 -59.80
CA GLN A 47 -9.30 -23.62 -58.78
C GLN A 47 -9.07 -22.11 -58.62
N SER A 48 -9.14 -21.32 -59.70
CA SER A 48 -8.97 -19.86 -59.64
C SER A 48 -10.21 -19.13 -59.08
N ALA A 49 -11.41 -19.62 -59.41
CA ALA A 49 -12.66 -19.07 -58.88
C ALA A 49 -12.83 -19.36 -57.37
N ALA A 50 -12.39 -20.54 -56.89
CA ALA A 50 -12.48 -20.91 -55.48
C ALA A 50 -11.60 -20.03 -54.56
N ALA A 51 -10.40 -19.63 -55.02
CA ALA A 51 -9.52 -18.75 -54.25
C ALA A 51 -10.08 -17.32 -54.13
N ALA A 52 -10.66 -16.78 -55.21
CA ALA A 52 -11.30 -15.45 -55.20
C ALA A 52 -12.61 -15.44 -54.37
N GLN A 53 -13.41 -16.51 -54.45
CA GLN A 53 -14.63 -16.68 -53.65
C GLN A 53 -14.32 -16.74 -52.14
N GLN A 54 -13.20 -17.38 -51.77
CA GLN A 54 -12.73 -17.46 -50.38
C GLN A 54 -12.31 -16.09 -49.82
N GLU A 55 -11.76 -15.19 -50.62
CA GLU A 55 -11.41 -13.84 -50.15
C GLU A 55 -12.65 -12.98 -49.86
N ILE A 56 -13.67 -13.01 -50.72
CA ILE A 56 -14.91 -12.22 -50.55
C ILE A 56 -15.65 -12.64 -49.28
N LEU A 57 -15.70 -13.96 -48.99
CA LEU A 57 -16.30 -14.50 -47.77
C LEU A 57 -15.52 -14.09 -46.50
N ARG A 58 -14.20 -13.85 -46.58
CA ARG A 58 -13.36 -13.44 -45.44
C ARG A 58 -13.41 -11.94 -45.14
N ARG A 59 -13.77 -11.08 -46.09
CA ARG A 59 -13.86 -9.62 -45.90
C ARG A 59 -14.79 -9.18 -44.75
N PRO A 60 -16.03 -9.70 -44.60
CA PRO A 60 -16.90 -9.31 -43.49
C PRO A 60 -16.39 -9.79 -42.12
N PHE A 61 -15.71 -10.95 -42.07
CA PHE A 61 -15.09 -11.44 -40.83
C PHE A 61 -13.85 -10.65 -40.45
N LYS A 62 -13.03 -10.21 -41.42
CA LYS A 62 -11.81 -9.44 -41.15
C LYS A 62 -12.12 -8.08 -40.51
N ALA A 63 -13.18 -7.40 -40.94
CA ALA A 63 -13.62 -6.13 -40.34
C ALA A 63 -14.23 -6.30 -38.94
N LYS A 64 -15.06 -7.34 -38.72
CA LYS A 64 -15.64 -7.65 -37.40
C LYS A 64 -14.57 -8.12 -36.40
N ASN A 65 -13.57 -8.86 -36.87
CA ASN A 65 -12.43 -9.30 -36.07
C ASN A 65 -11.51 -8.13 -35.70
N ALA A 66 -11.36 -7.12 -36.58
CA ALA A 66 -10.59 -5.91 -36.27
C ALA A 66 -11.25 -5.10 -35.14
N ASN A 67 -12.57 -4.88 -35.18
CA ASN A 67 -13.27 -4.20 -34.09
C ASN A 67 -13.16 -4.99 -32.78
N THR A 68 -13.36 -6.31 -32.83
CA THR A 68 -13.20 -7.18 -31.65
C THR A 68 -11.78 -7.10 -31.07
N LEU A 69 -10.76 -7.06 -31.93
CA LEU A 69 -9.36 -6.89 -31.53
C LEU A 69 -9.11 -5.53 -30.86
N TYR A 70 -9.68 -4.44 -31.39
CA TYR A 70 -9.54 -3.13 -30.75
C TYR A 70 -10.22 -3.08 -29.38
N TYR A 71 -11.41 -3.69 -29.22
CA TYR A 71 -12.08 -3.76 -27.92
C TYR A 71 -11.33 -4.63 -26.91
N THR A 72 -10.80 -5.78 -27.31
CA THR A 72 -10.01 -6.61 -26.38
C THR A 72 -8.69 -5.95 -26.03
N ALA A 73 -8.02 -5.31 -27.00
CA ALA A 73 -6.80 -4.56 -26.75
C ALA A 73 -7.03 -3.37 -25.80
N SER A 74 -8.13 -2.63 -25.95
CA SER A 74 -8.44 -1.49 -25.07
C SER A 74 -8.74 -1.94 -23.63
N ILE A 75 -9.44 -3.07 -23.45
CA ILE A 75 -9.69 -3.64 -22.11
C ILE A 75 -8.38 -4.07 -21.45
N ILE A 76 -7.48 -4.73 -22.19
CA ILE A 76 -6.16 -5.15 -21.68
C ILE A 76 -5.36 -3.93 -21.25
N LEU A 77 -5.25 -2.92 -22.12
CA LEU A 77 -4.54 -1.68 -21.82
C LEU A 77 -5.16 -0.93 -20.63
N GLY A 78 -6.49 -0.87 -20.55
CA GLY A 78 -7.20 -0.26 -19.42
C GLY A 78 -6.92 -0.98 -18.10
N THR A 79 -6.92 -2.31 -18.10
CA THR A 79 -6.66 -3.09 -16.88
C THR A 79 -5.22 -2.92 -16.41
N VAL A 80 -4.25 -2.89 -17.34
CA VAL A 80 -2.83 -2.64 -17.03
C VAL A 80 -2.64 -1.22 -16.48
N ALA A 81 -3.27 -0.23 -17.10
CA ALA A 81 -3.20 1.16 -16.65
C ALA A 81 -3.77 1.33 -15.22
N ILE A 82 -4.93 0.73 -14.93
CA ILE A 82 -5.54 0.76 -13.59
C ILE A 82 -4.66 0.04 -12.57
N SER A 83 -4.11 -1.12 -12.94
CA SER A 83 -3.25 -1.91 -12.04
C SER A 83 -2.00 -1.12 -11.65
N TYR A 84 -1.33 -0.50 -12.63
CA TYR A 84 -0.14 0.32 -12.39
C TYR A 84 -0.48 1.62 -11.64
N GLY A 85 -1.61 2.24 -11.94
CA GLY A 85 -2.09 3.47 -11.28
C GLY A 85 -2.62 3.28 -9.86
N SER A 86 -2.96 2.05 -9.45
CA SER A 86 -3.51 1.77 -8.12
C SER A 86 -2.54 2.10 -6.98
N VAL A 87 -1.25 1.82 -7.15
CA VAL A 87 -0.21 2.06 -6.13
C VAL A 87 -0.02 3.55 -5.84
N PRO A 88 0.23 4.43 -6.82
CA PRO A 88 0.36 5.85 -6.55
C PRO A 88 -0.94 6.44 -6.01
N LEU A 89 -2.11 6.01 -6.49
CA LEU A 89 -3.41 6.45 -5.97
C LEU A 89 -3.62 6.06 -4.49
N TYR A 90 -3.23 4.85 -4.09
CA TYR A 90 -3.29 4.44 -2.69
C TYR A 90 -2.37 5.28 -1.82
N LYS A 91 -1.14 5.54 -2.29
CA LYS A 91 -0.17 6.38 -1.57
C LYS A 91 -0.69 7.80 -1.35
N THR A 92 -1.29 8.42 -2.37
CA THR A 92 -1.84 9.78 -2.23
C THR A 92 -3.01 9.82 -1.26
N ILE A 93 -3.92 8.85 -1.33
CA ILE A 93 -5.05 8.76 -0.40
C ILE A 93 -4.55 8.55 1.03
N CYS A 94 -3.61 7.63 1.26
CA CYS A 94 -3.05 7.39 2.60
C CYS A 94 -2.32 8.61 3.18
N GLN A 95 -1.57 9.34 2.34
CA GLN A 95 -0.85 10.54 2.77
C GLN A 95 -1.77 11.74 3.02
N GLN A 96 -2.94 11.80 2.38
CA GLN A 96 -3.93 12.86 2.61
C GLN A 96 -4.85 12.56 3.80
N THR A 97 -5.21 11.29 4.00
CA THR A 97 -6.18 10.88 5.03
C THR A 97 -5.53 10.49 6.35
N GLY A 98 -4.23 10.17 6.35
CA GLY A 98 -3.52 9.69 7.53
C GLY A 98 -3.94 8.28 8.00
N TRP A 99 -4.61 7.51 7.11
CA TRP A 99 -5.06 6.16 7.41
C TRP A 99 -3.88 5.24 7.78
N GLY A 100 -4.00 4.52 8.90
CA GLY A 100 -2.91 3.69 9.45
C GLY A 100 -1.94 4.43 10.38
N GLY A 101 -2.25 5.66 10.80
CA GLY A 101 -1.44 6.41 11.77
C GLY A 101 -0.15 6.98 11.19
N GLN A 102 -0.04 7.03 9.86
CA GLN A 102 0.98 7.80 9.15
C GLN A 102 0.54 9.27 9.16
N PRO A 103 1.32 10.17 9.77
CA PRO A 103 1.00 11.60 9.76
C PRO A 103 1.14 12.16 8.35
N ILE A 104 0.25 13.10 8.03
CA ILE A 104 0.13 13.69 6.71
C ILE A 104 1.35 14.58 6.43
N LYS A 105 2.02 14.35 5.29
CA LYS A 105 3.27 15.04 4.90
C LYS A 105 3.05 16.46 4.36
N SER A 106 1.83 16.97 4.41
CA SER A 106 1.50 18.30 3.96
C SER A 106 1.99 19.32 4.99
N ALA A 107 3.07 20.03 4.67
CA ALA A 107 3.32 21.32 5.30
C ALA A 107 2.07 22.17 5.08
N ALA A 108 1.38 22.54 6.16
CA ALA A 108 0.03 23.10 6.19
C ALA A 108 -1.09 22.09 5.87
N HIS A 109 -1.91 21.83 6.88
CA HIS A 109 -3.05 20.93 6.81
C HIS A 109 -4.19 21.51 5.99
N GLY A 110 -4.75 20.68 5.09
CA GLY A 110 -6.03 20.92 4.44
C GLY A 110 -5.91 21.43 3.01
N GLY A 111 -6.43 20.66 2.05
CA GLY A 111 -6.77 21.23 0.75
C GLY A 111 -7.62 22.48 0.97
N ASP A 112 -7.25 23.56 0.29
CA ASP A 112 -8.01 24.81 0.16
C ASP A 112 -7.93 25.85 1.31
N LEU A 113 -7.02 25.73 2.28
CA LEU A 113 -6.77 26.81 3.24
C LEU A 113 -5.36 27.41 3.05
N ASP A 114 -5.38 28.60 2.45
CA ASP A 114 -4.35 29.63 2.44
C ASP A 114 -3.04 29.30 3.18
N ASN A 115 -1.97 29.03 2.43
CA ASN A 115 -0.61 28.89 2.95
C ASN A 115 -0.02 30.24 3.39
N SER A 116 -0.87 31.22 3.71
CA SER A 116 -0.41 32.52 4.19
C SER A 116 0.33 32.34 5.52
N PRO A 117 1.42 33.09 5.73
CA PRO A 117 2.14 33.08 7.00
C PRO A 117 1.23 33.36 8.21
N GLU A 118 0.13 34.06 7.98
CA GLU A 118 -0.88 34.44 8.96
C GLU A 118 -1.69 33.23 9.46
N ALA A 119 -2.12 32.34 8.55
CA ALA A 119 -2.87 31.13 8.91
C ALA A 119 -2.01 30.14 9.71
N ILE A 120 -0.73 30.02 9.39
CA ILE A 120 0.22 29.19 10.17
C ILE A 120 0.44 29.82 11.55
N ALA A 121 0.57 31.14 11.63
CA ALA A 121 0.75 31.83 12.89
C ALA A 121 -0.45 31.63 13.83
N GLU A 122 -1.68 31.66 13.32
CA GLU A 122 -2.89 31.38 14.11
C GLU A 122 -2.85 29.97 14.72
N LYS A 123 -2.42 28.96 13.95
CA LYS A 123 -2.30 27.57 14.42
C LYS A 123 -1.22 27.36 15.49
N LEU A 124 -0.22 28.24 15.57
CA LEU A 124 0.85 28.22 16.57
C LEU A 124 0.51 29.07 17.81
N THR A 125 -0.71 29.61 17.90
CA THR A 125 -1.19 30.27 19.12
C THR A 125 -1.76 29.23 20.09
N PRO A 126 -1.25 29.14 21.34
CA PRO A 126 -1.71 28.14 22.29
C PRO A 126 -3.13 28.50 22.78
N ILE A 127 -4.05 27.54 22.68
CA ILE A 127 -5.41 27.70 23.22
C ILE A 127 -5.40 27.39 24.72
N THR A 128 -5.25 28.44 25.54
CA THR A 128 -5.15 28.32 27.01
C THR A 128 -6.43 27.88 27.71
N THR A 129 -7.59 27.97 27.04
CA THR A 129 -8.89 27.51 27.57
C THR A 129 -9.08 25.99 27.43
N SER A 130 -8.16 25.31 26.77
CA SER A 130 -8.24 23.87 26.50
C SER A 130 -7.47 23.03 27.53
N ARG A 131 -7.74 21.72 27.51
CA ARG A 131 -7.02 20.75 28.35
C ARG A 131 -5.63 20.48 27.79
N ARG A 132 -4.64 20.28 28.68
CA ARG A 132 -3.30 19.84 28.27
C ARG A 132 -3.33 18.39 27.81
N LEU A 133 -2.78 18.14 26.64
CA LEU A 133 -2.60 16.81 26.07
C LEU A 133 -1.29 16.21 26.57
N ARG A 134 -1.32 14.95 26.99
CA ARG A 134 -0.13 14.18 27.37
C ARG A 134 0.46 13.55 26.13
N ILE A 135 1.69 13.93 25.81
CA ILE A 135 2.47 13.37 24.71
C ILE A 135 3.48 12.41 25.29
N THR A 136 3.34 11.13 24.98
CA THR A 136 4.24 10.07 25.41
C THR A 136 5.22 9.74 24.29
N PHE A 137 6.49 9.57 24.63
CA PHE A 137 7.55 9.27 23.67
C PHE A 137 7.98 7.82 23.82
N ALA A 138 7.97 7.10 22.72
CA ALA A 138 8.50 5.75 22.62
C ALA A 138 9.49 5.66 21.47
N GLY A 139 10.49 4.80 21.66
CA GLY A 139 11.56 4.58 20.71
C GLY A 139 11.97 3.11 20.71
N SER A 140 12.11 2.54 19.51
CA SER A 140 12.59 1.18 19.30
C SER A 140 13.59 1.13 18.15
N THR A 141 14.36 0.05 18.08
CA THR A 141 15.31 -0.25 17.01
C THR A 141 15.02 -1.64 16.46
N SER A 142 15.36 -1.89 15.20
CA SER A 142 15.33 -3.25 14.63
C SER A 142 16.43 -4.11 15.23
N ASP A 143 16.21 -5.42 15.37
CA ASP A 143 17.18 -6.35 15.99
C ASP A 143 18.56 -6.37 15.30
N ILE A 144 18.61 -6.07 14.00
CA ILE A 144 19.86 -6.00 13.22
C ILE A 144 20.64 -4.69 13.40
N LEU A 145 20.04 -3.70 14.09
CA LEU A 145 20.62 -2.40 14.33
C LEU A 145 21.07 -2.36 15.80
N PRO A 146 22.37 -2.54 16.10
CA PRO A 146 22.92 -2.54 17.45
C PRO A 146 23.01 -1.11 18.00
N TRP A 147 21.90 -0.40 17.99
CA TRP A 147 21.76 0.93 18.54
C TRP A 147 20.90 0.87 19.80
N LYS A 148 21.30 1.65 20.80
CA LYS A 148 20.43 1.99 21.92
C LYS A 148 19.75 3.31 21.60
N PHE A 149 18.44 3.27 21.40
CA PHE A 149 17.64 4.44 21.12
C PHE A 149 16.58 4.62 22.21
N THR A 150 16.68 5.73 22.95
CA THR A 150 15.78 5.98 24.09
C THR A 150 15.35 7.44 24.13
N PRO A 151 14.08 7.72 24.45
CA PRO A 151 13.65 9.09 24.73
C PRO A 151 14.30 9.58 26.04
N GLN A 152 14.77 10.83 26.05
CA GLN A 152 15.27 11.48 27.27
C GLN A 152 14.14 11.78 28.26
N GLN A 153 12.97 12.14 27.72
CA GLN A 153 11.74 12.39 28.48
C GLN A 153 10.65 11.42 28.05
N ARG A 154 9.98 10.77 29.02
CA ARG A 154 8.91 9.80 28.73
C ARG A 154 7.60 10.48 28.33
N GLU A 155 7.29 11.62 28.94
CA GLU A 155 6.08 12.39 28.63
C GLU A 155 6.31 13.90 28.73
N VAL A 156 5.54 14.65 27.95
CA VAL A 156 5.40 16.11 28.06
C VAL A 156 3.92 16.46 27.98
N ARG A 157 3.51 17.55 28.65
CA ARG A 157 2.14 18.05 28.59
C ARG A 157 2.11 19.39 27.88
N VAL A 158 1.34 19.48 26.80
CA VAL A 158 1.27 20.65 25.92
C VAL A 158 -0.18 21.03 25.66
N LEU A 159 -0.42 22.31 25.39
CA LEU A 159 -1.70 22.78 24.87
C LEU A 159 -1.74 22.59 23.34
N PRO A 160 -2.92 22.36 22.73
CA PRO A 160 -3.12 22.56 21.30
C PRO A 160 -2.65 23.96 20.87
N GLY A 161 -1.87 24.01 19.79
CA GLY A 161 -1.18 25.20 19.30
C GLY A 161 0.14 25.53 20.01
N GLU A 162 0.44 24.90 21.15
CA GLU A 162 1.74 25.05 21.83
C GLU A 162 2.80 24.22 21.11
N THR A 163 3.92 24.86 20.80
CA THR A 163 5.09 24.17 20.26
C THR A 163 5.92 23.57 21.38
N ALA A 164 6.41 22.35 21.17
CA ALA A 164 7.22 21.65 22.14
C ALA A 164 8.42 20.96 21.50
N LEU A 165 9.47 20.83 22.31
CA LEU A 165 10.72 20.19 21.96
C LEU A 165 10.91 18.94 22.82
N ALA A 166 11.29 17.83 22.17
CA ALA A 166 11.66 16.61 22.85
C ALA A 166 12.99 16.07 22.34
N PHE A 167 13.71 15.36 23.20
CA PHE A 167 15.01 14.80 22.84
C PHE A 167 14.97 13.28 22.91
N TYR A 168 15.56 12.66 21.90
CA TYR A 168 15.92 11.25 21.93
C TYR A 168 17.43 11.11 21.88
N THR A 169 17.96 10.09 22.53
CA THR A 169 19.38 9.76 22.46
C THR A 169 19.54 8.46 21.69
N ALA A 170 20.42 8.47 20.70
CA ALA A 170 20.88 7.27 20.00
C ALA A 170 22.36 7.04 20.29
N THR A 171 22.71 5.81 20.62
CA THR A 171 24.09 5.36 20.81
C THR A 171 24.34 4.17 19.90
N ASN A 172 25.38 4.25 19.07
CA ASN A 172 25.86 3.09 18.32
C ASN A 172 26.66 2.17 19.25
N GLN A 173 26.10 1.00 19.56
CA GLN A 173 26.73 0.00 20.44
C GLN A 173 27.54 -1.03 19.66
N SER A 174 27.70 -0.85 18.34
CA SER A 174 28.54 -1.73 17.55
C SER A 174 29.99 -1.68 18.01
N PRO A 175 30.67 -2.83 18.12
CA PRO A 175 32.06 -2.87 18.51
C PRO A 175 32.97 -2.27 17.44
N ASP A 176 32.70 -2.40 16.13
CA ASP A 176 33.70 -2.09 15.09
C ASP A 176 33.15 -1.49 13.79
N GLU A 177 31.84 -1.23 13.67
CA GLU A 177 31.25 -0.64 12.45
C GLU A 177 30.52 0.69 12.71
N ASP A 178 30.74 1.64 11.78
CA ASP A 178 29.84 2.77 11.59
C ASP A 178 28.56 2.26 10.94
N ILE A 179 27.41 2.73 11.42
CA ILE A 179 26.13 2.26 10.92
C ILE A 179 25.29 3.44 10.46
N ILE A 180 24.58 3.24 9.36
CA ILE A 180 23.57 4.17 8.87
C ILE A 180 22.20 3.62 9.26
N GLY A 181 21.44 4.45 9.95
CA GLY A 181 20.06 4.18 10.35
C GLY A 181 19.08 5.13 9.67
N VAL A 182 17.89 4.62 9.38
CA VAL A 182 16.72 5.44 9.01
C VAL A 182 15.60 5.15 9.97
N ALA A 183 14.93 6.19 10.42
CA ALA A 183 13.80 6.08 11.32
C ALA A 183 12.48 6.19 10.56
N THR A 184 11.48 5.42 10.99
CA THR A 184 10.08 5.69 10.67
C THR A 184 9.34 6.07 11.94
N TYR A 185 8.17 6.69 11.79
CA TYR A 185 7.38 7.11 12.93
C TYR A 185 5.90 6.92 12.72
N SER A 186 5.21 6.78 13.84
CA SER A 186 3.76 6.66 13.90
C SER A 186 3.20 7.37 15.12
N VAL A 187 1.97 7.84 14.98
CA VAL A 187 1.23 8.52 16.04
C VAL A 187 0.04 7.65 16.45
N THR A 188 -0.12 7.45 17.75
CA THR A 188 -1.22 6.68 18.33
C THR A 188 -1.98 7.54 19.33
N PRO A 189 -3.34 7.59 19.32
CA PRO A 189 -4.24 6.91 18.37
C PRO A 189 -4.14 7.43 16.93
N ALA A 190 -4.39 6.57 15.95
CA ALA A 190 -4.21 6.89 14.53
C ALA A 190 -5.05 8.09 14.06
N GLN A 191 -6.24 8.27 14.64
CA GLN A 191 -7.12 9.39 14.34
C GLN A 191 -6.51 10.77 14.68
N VAL A 192 -5.50 10.81 15.56
CA VAL A 192 -4.79 12.06 15.90
C VAL A 192 -3.68 12.40 14.91
N ALA A 193 -3.22 11.43 14.11
CA ALA A 193 -2.11 11.62 13.17
C ALA A 193 -2.27 12.83 12.23
N PRO A 194 -3.49 13.21 11.76
CA PRO A 194 -3.68 14.42 10.97
C PRO A 194 -3.43 15.72 11.73
N TYR A 195 -3.69 15.74 13.04
CA TYR A 195 -3.52 16.94 13.87
C TYR A 195 -2.11 17.06 14.46
N PHE A 196 -1.33 15.99 14.43
CA PHE A 196 0.02 15.97 14.95
C PHE A 196 1.02 16.43 13.89
N SER A 197 1.61 17.61 14.10
CA SER A 197 2.50 18.24 13.14
C SER A 197 3.93 18.19 13.64
N LYS A 198 4.77 17.41 12.96
CA LYS A 198 6.21 17.39 13.20
C LYS A 198 6.88 18.45 12.32
N ILE A 199 7.39 19.52 12.94
CA ILE A 199 8.00 20.66 12.21
C ILE A 199 9.43 20.30 11.76
N GLN A 200 10.21 19.61 12.60
CA GLN A 200 11.59 19.21 12.26
C GLN A 200 11.85 17.74 12.62
N CYS A 201 12.46 17.01 11.68
CA CYS A 201 12.43 15.55 11.66
C CYS A 201 13.73 14.91 11.16
N PHE A 202 14.49 14.29 12.07
CA PHE A 202 15.58 13.36 11.75
C PHE A 202 15.16 12.11 10.94
N CYS A 203 13.87 11.88 10.75
CA CYS A 203 13.36 10.57 10.31
C CYS A 203 13.23 10.44 8.80
N PHE A 204 13.61 11.47 8.05
CA PHE A 204 13.79 11.36 6.61
C PHE A 204 15.24 11.58 6.18
N GLU A 205 16.12 11.83 7.14
CA GLU A 205 17.54 12.01 6.90
C GLU A 205 18.29 10.81 7.44
N GLU A 206 19.20 10.30 6.63
CA GLU A 206 20.13 9.26 7.04
C GLU A 206 20.90 9.70 8.27
N GLN A 207 20.82 8.90 9.33
CA GLN A 207 21.62 9.12 10.53
C GLN A 207 22.80 8.16 10.45
N ARG A 208 23.99 8.70 10.24
CA ARG A 208 25.24 7.95 10.38
C ARG A 208 25.77 8.16 11.78
N LEU A 209 25.90 7.08 12.55
CA LEU A 209 26.57 7.09 13.85
C LEU A 209 27.86 6.29 13.75
N ASN A 210 28.98 6.92 14.11
CA ASN A 210 30.27 6.24 14.18
C ASN A 210 30.28 5.23 15.33
N LYS A 211 31.24 4.32 15.33
CA LYS A 211 31.48 3.36 16.43
C LYS A 211 31.45 4.06 17.79
N GLY A 212 30.59 3.61 18.70
CA GLY A 212 30.49 4.12 20.07
C GLY A 212 29.91 5.54 20.21
N GLU A 213 29.55 6.18 19.10
CA GLU A 213 29.05 7.55 19.10
C GLU A 213 27.66 7.62 19.74
N THR A 214 27.45 8.68 20.53
CA THR A 214 26.15 9.01 21.12
C THR A 214 25.74 10.41 20.69
N VAL A 215 24.53 10.54 20.15
CA VAL A 215 23.97 11.80 19.66
C VAL A 215 22.57 12.03 20.23
N ASP A 216 22.30 13.28 20.58
CA ASP A 216 20.97 13.75 20.96
C ASP A 216 20.25 14.32 19.73
N MET A 217 19.06 13.78 19.49
CA MET A 217 18.19 14.08 18.36
C MET A 217 16.94 14.85 18.84
N PRO A 218 16.92 16.18 18.70
CA PRO A 218 15.72 16.99 18.93
C PRO A 218 14.52 16.68 18.00
N VAL A 219 13.32 16.70 18.55
CA VAL A 219 12.05 16.58 17.82
C VAL A 219 11.20 17.77 18.19
N PHE A 220 10.95 18.63 17.20
CA PHE A 220 10.09 19.81 17.35
C PHE A 220 8.73 19.54 16.73
N PHE A 221 7.67 19.73 17.52
CA PHE A 221 6.30 19.38 17.14
C PHE A 221 5.26 20.31 17.79
N TYR A 222 4.05 20.29 17.25
CA TYR A 222 2.86 20.89 17.86
C TYR A 222 1.61 20.07 17.50
N ILE A 223 0.52 20.33 18.21
CA ILE A 223 -0.80 19.74 17.90
C ILE A 223 -1.67 20.86 17.34
N ASP A 224 -2.26 20.65 16.17
CA ASP A 224 -3.14 21.63 15.54
C ASP A 224 -4.37 21.91 16.43
N PRO A 225 -4.68 23.19 16.73
CA PRO A 225 -5.89 23.59 17.45
C PRO A 225 -7.21 23.04 16.92
N GLU A 226 -7.29 22.70 15.62
CA GLU A 226 -8.46 22.07 15.01
C GLU A 226 -8.84 20.73 15.65
N PHE A 227 -7.89 20.07 16.33
CA PHE A 227 -8.12 18.90 17.19
C PHE A 227 -9.29 19.11 18.17
N LEU A 228 -9.48 20.34 18.68
CA LEU A 228 -10.55 20.65 19.63
C LEU A 228 -11.93 20.76 18.97
N ARG A 229 -11.98 21.05 17.67
CA ARG A 229 -13.23 21.24 16.92
C ARG A 229 -13.79 19.90 16.43
N ASP A 230 -12.96 18.87 16.29
CA ASP A 230 -13.35 17.55 15.81
C ASP A 230 -14.05 16.72 16.91
N PRO A 231 -15.30 16.28 16.71
CA PRO A 231 -16.01 15.42 17.65
C PRO A 231 -15.33 14.06 17.89
N THR A 232 -14.58 13.53 16.91
CA THR A 232 -13.90 12.23 17.02
C THR A 232 -12.68 12.28 17.93
N MET A 233 -12.16 13.49 18.22
CA MET A 233 -11.05 13.72 19.14
C MET A 233 -11.49 13.86 20.61
N LYS A 234 -12.79 13.81 20.88
CA LYS A 234 -13.33 13.88 22.24
C LYS A 234 -12.84 12.68 23.07
N GLY A 235 -12.29 12.96 24.25
CA GLY A 235 -11.79 11.94 25.18
C GLY A 235 -10.37 11.43 24.88
N ILE A 236 -9.72 11.92 23.82
CA ILE A 236 -8.30 11.66 23.62
C ILE A 236 -7.50 12.70 24.41
N ASP A 237 -6.78 12.22 25.41
CA ASP A 237 -5.89 13.03 26.25
C ASP A 237 -4.44 12.59 26.15
N THR A 238 -4.19 11.40 25.60
CA THR A 238 -2.86 10.81 25.49
C THR A 238 -2.55 10.50 24.04
N ILE A 239 -1.42 11.01 23.57
CA ILE A 239 -0.90 10.81 22.23
C ILE A 239 0.49 10.22 22.38
N THR A 240 0.75 9.09 21.74
CA THR A 240 2.06 8.44 21.75
C THR A 240 2.74 8.65 20.41
N LEU A 241 3.94 9.21 20.46
CA LEU A 241 4.85 9.32 19.32
C LEU A 241 5.85 8.17 19.38
N ASN A 242 5.71 7.23 18.44
CA ASN A 242 6.59 6.08 18.31
C ASN A 242 7.60 6.32 17.19
N TYR A 243 8.89 6.14 17.48
CA TYR A 243 9.94 6.05 16.47
C TYR A 243 10.53 4.65 16.45
N THR A 244 10.78 4.14 15.24
CA THR A 244 11.50 2.88 15.03
C THR A 244 12.65 3.10 14.06
N PHE A 245 13.87 2.77 14.48
CA PHE A 245 15.04 2.81 13.61
C PHE A 245 15.32 1.47 12.93
N PHE A 246 15.71 1.52 11.65
CA PHE A 246 16.11 0.39 10.84
C PHE A 246 17.52 0.61 10.28
N LYS A 247 18.32 -0.45 10.24
CA LYS A 247 19.64 -0.43 9.56
C LYS A 247 19.41 -0.21 8.06
N ALA A 248 20.17 0.69 7.46
CA ALA A 248 20.15 0.92 6.02
C ALA A 248 21.55 0.91 5.42
N LYS A 249 21.60 0.69 4.11
CA LYS A 249 22.81 0.71 3.30
C LYS A 249 22.52 1.35 1.96
N TYR A 250 23.52 1.94 1.33
CA TYR A 250 23.41 2.37 -0.05
C TYR A 250 23.42 1.15 -0.97
N ASP A 251 22.49 1.13 -1.93
CA ASP A 251 22.52 0.21 -3.05
C ASP A 251 23.57 0.65 -4.08
N LYS A 252 23.85 -0.21 -5.07
CA LYS A 252 24.79 0.04 -6.16
C LYS A 252 24.46 1.29 -6.98
N ASP A 253 23.18 1.65 -7.00
CA ASP A 253 22.66 2.84 -7.68
C ASP A 253 22.70 4.11 -6.80
N GLY A 254 23.27 4.03 -5.59
CA GLY A 254 23.38 5.15 -4.64
C GLY A 254 22.11 5.41 -3.82
N HIS A 255 21.09 4.57 -3.92
CA HIS A 255 19.85 4.70 -3.16
C HIS A 255 19.94 4.05 -1.77
N LEU A 256 19.54 4.77 -0.73
CA LEU A 256 19.48 4.23 0.63
C LEU A 256 18.31 3.25 0.77
N SER A 257 18.63 1.99 1.07
CA SER A 257 17.64 0.92 1.24
C SER A 257 17.75 0.27 2.63
N PRO A 258 16.63 0.02 3.32
CA PRO A 258 16.64 -0.69 4.60
C PRO A 258 17.11 -2.13 4.40
N VAL A 259 17.96 -2.60 5.32
CA VAL A 259 18.46 -3.99 5.32
C VAL A 259 17.38 -4.88 5.95
N PRO A 260 16.91 -5.94 5.26
CA PRO A 260 15.98 -6.88 5.85
C PRO A 260 16.66 -7.69 6.96
N ALA A 261 15.92 -7.99 8.03
CA ALA A 261 16.42 -8.85 9.09
C ALA A 261 16.63 -10.30 8.58
N PRO A 262 17.73 -10.98 8.95
CA PRO A 262 17.87 -12.41 8.71
C PRO A 262 16.84 -13.14 9.59
N TYR A 263 15.96 -13.92 8.95
CA TYR A 263 14.97 -14.77 9.62
C TYR A 263 15.62 -15.89 10.43
#